data_AF-A0A8C2W4N4-F1
#
_entry.id   AF-A0A8C2W4N4-F1
#
_cell.length_a   1.000
_cell.length_b   1.000
_cell.length_c   1.000
_cell.angle_alpha   90.00
_cell.angle_beta   90.00
_cell.angle_gamma   90.00
#
_symmetry.space_group_name_H-M   'P 1'
#
loop_
_entity.id
_entity.type
_entity.pdbx_description
1 polymer ?
#
loop_
_entity_poly.entity_id
_entity_poly.type
_entity_poly.pdbx_seq_one_letter_code
_entity_poly.pdbx_strand_id
1 'polypeptide(L)'
;MSARVTRVAWARGWGARCYGGASSFPVPPPGAVDVAELLRDATAAAEGPSAARARRPPGQGTVLLFPGQGSQVVGMGRGLLGFPRVRELYAAARHVLGYDLLELSLHGPQEDLDRTVHCQPAVFVASLAAVEKLNHLQPAVIENCVAAAGFSVGEFAALVFAGAMEFAEGLYAVKVRAEAMQVASEATPSGMLSVLGQPQSKFASACLDAREHCRSLGIEDPVCEVSNYLFPHCRVVSGHLEALQFLRQNSSKYHFRRTKMLPVSGGFHTRLMEPAVEPLAQALKAIDIKRPLVSVHANVNGNRPGSPTTMWTCCSQSRPQTRPWTPRIL
;
A
#
# COMPACT_ATOMS: atom_id res chain seq x y z
N MET A 1 16.47 47.35 24.93
CA MET A 1 16.42 47.39 23.46
C MET A 1 15.69 46.15 22.99
N SER A 2 14.46 46.35 22.51
CA SER A 2 13.51 45.31 22.11
C SER A 2 13.67 45.03 20.61
N ALA A 3 13.80 43.76 20.22
CA ALA A 3 13.74 43.33 18.82
C ALA A 3 12.66 42.26 18.68
N ARG A 4 11.70 42.57 17.80
CA ARG A 4 10.41 41.90 17.59
C ARG A 4 10.60 40.59 16.86
N VAL A 5 9.98 39.52 17.37
CA VAL A 5 9.69 38.29 16.62
C VAL A 5 8.23 38.40 16.14
N THR A 6 8.04 38.61 14.85
CA THR A 6 6.71 38.58 14.20
C THR A 6 6.22 37.14 14.12
N ARG A 7 5.28 36.78 15.01
CA ARG A 7 4.40 35.61 14.87
C ARG A 7 3.27 35.98 13.92
N VAL A 8 3.18 35.31 12.78
CA VAL A 8 2.00 35.40 11.91
C VAL A 8 0.90 34.55 12.53
N ALA A 9 -0.18 35.21 12.94
CA ALA A 9 -1.38 34.59 13.50
C ALA A 9 -2.31 34.17 12.35
N TRP A 10 -2.62 32.88 12.26
CA TRP A 10 -3.81 32.40 11.57
C TRP A 10 -4.62 31.54 12.55
N ALA A 11 -5.42 32.22 13.36
CA ALA A 11 -6.50 31.61 14.11
C ALA A 11 -7.62 32.64 14.25
N ARG A 12 -8.67 32.48 13.42
CA ARG A 12 -10.08 32.76 13.73
C ARG A 12 -10.90 32.65 12.43
N GLY A 13 -11.88 31.75 12.43
CA GLY A 13 -12.93 31.83 11.41
C GLY A 13 -13.81 30.61 11.20
N TRP A 14 -13.88 29.62 12.09
CA TRP A 14 -14.83 28.51 11.93
C TRP A 14 -15.69 28.40 13.19
N GLY A 15 -16.59 29.37 13.31
CA GLY A 15 -17.74 29.33 14.23
C GLY A 15 -18.93 28.66 13.52
N ALA A 16 -19.60 27.80 14.27
CA ALA A 16 -20.72 26.96 13.88
C ALA A 16 -21.77 27.60 12.94
N ARG A 17 -22.06 26.92 11.83
CA ARG A 17 -23.38 26.95 11.16
C ARG A 17 -23.70 25.57 10.55
N CYS A 18 -24.57 24.88 11.27
CA CYS A 18 -25.68 24.02 10.85
C CYS A 18 -25.62 23.29 9.50
N TYR A 19 -25.58 21.95 9.61
CA TYR A 19 -26.37 20.94 8.87
C TYR A 19 -26.94 21.30 7.49
N GLY A 20 -26.45 20.59 6.46
CA GLY A 20 -27.09 20.49 5.15
C GLY A 20 -26.11 20.70 4.00
N GLY A 21 -25.33 19.68 3.64
CA GLY A 21 -24.45 19.75 2.48
C GLY A 21 -24.00 18.35 2.07
N ALA A 22 -24.40 17.94 0.86
CA ALA A 22 -23.97 16.70 0.24
C ALA A 22 -22.43 16.60 0.24
N SER A 23 -21.89 15.44 0.58
CA SER A 23 -20.46 15.15 0.57
C SER A 23 -19.90 15.25 -0.84
N SER A 24 -19.33 16.39 -1.21
CA SER A 24 -18.66 16.57 -2.50
C SER A 24 -17.22 16.06 -2.43
N PHE A 25 -17.05 14.73 -2.34
CA PHE A 25 -15.78 14.13 -2.74
C PHE A 25 -15.80 13.99 -4.27
N PRO A 26 -14.84 14.57 -5.01
CA PRO A 26 -14.85 14.53 -6.47
C PRO A 26 -14.73 13.07 -6.97
N VAL A 27 -15.61 12.71 -7.91
CA VAL A 27 -15.59 11.45 -8.67
C VAL A 27 -14.25 11.36 -9.43
N PRO A 28 -13.64 10.15 -9.57
CA PRO A 28 -12.42 10.00 -10.35
C PRO A 28 -12.62 10.58 -11.77
N PRO A 29 -11.68 11.41 -12.27
CA PRO A 29 -11.80 11.95 -13.62
C PRO A 29 -11.76 10.79 -14.64
N PRO A 30 -12.57 10.83 -15.72
CA PRO A 30 -12.51 9.81 -16.75
C PRO A 30 -11.14 9.87 -17.44
N GLY A 31 -10.30 8.88 -17.14
CA GLY A 31 -9.00 8.67 -17.78
C GLY A 31 -8.93 7.20 -18.19
N ALA A 32 -9.31 6.92 -19.43
CA ALA A 32 -9.34 5.58 -19.99
C ALA A 32 -7.90 5.09 -20.27
N VAL A 33 -7.22 4.59 -19.23
CA VAL A 33 -6.05 3.72 -19.41
C VAL A 33 -6.40 2.37 -18.83
N ASP A 34 -6.79 1.46 -19.72
CA ASP A 34 -7.29 0.13 -19.37
C ASP A 34 -6.14 -0.87 -19.33
N VAL A 35 -5.40 -0.92 -18.22
CA VAL A 35 -4.26 -1.85 -18.06
C VAL A 35 -4.72 -3.32 -18.12
N ALA A 36 -5.99 -3.58 -17.75
CA ALA A 36 -6.59 -4.90 -17.78
C ALA A 36 -6.94 -5.38 -19.19
N GLU A 37 -6.95 -4.51 -20.19
CA GLU A 37 -7.05 -4.86 -21.61
C GLU A 37 -6.00 -5.91 -21.99
N LEU A 38 -4.76 -5.77 -21.50
CA LEU A 38 -3.67 -6.73 -21.75
C LEU A 38 -4.02 -8.16 -21.29
N LEU A 39 -4.68 -8.28 -20.14
CA LEU A 39 -5.18 -9.57 -19.66
C LEU A 39 -6.42 -10.03 -20.42
N ARG A 40 -7.30 -9.11 -20.82
CA ARG A 40 -8.51 -9.45 -21.56
C ARG A 40 -8.20 -10.02 -22.93
N ASP A 41 -7.30 -9.39 -23.69
CA ASP A 41 -6.83 -9.87 -24.99
C ASP A 41 -6.20 -11.26 -24.86
N ALA A 42 -5.39 -11.46 -23.82
CA ALA A 42 -4.81 -12.76 -23.48
C ALA A 42 -5.86 -13.84 -23.15
N THR A 43 -6.91 -13.47 -22.43
CA THR A 43 -7.98 -14.42 -22.06
C THR A 43 -8.98 -14.67 -23.19
N ALA A 44 -9.24 -13.69 -24.04
CA ALA A 44 -10.16 -13.79 -25.18
C ALA A 44 -9.61 -14.74 -26.26
N ALA A 45 -8.28 -14.78 -26.45
CA ALA A 45 -7.62 -15.76 -27.31
C ALA A 45 -7.80 -17.22 -26.86
N ALA A 46 -8.27 -17.44 -25.61
CA ALA A 46 -8.45 -18.76 -25.02
C ALA A 46 -9.93 -19.22 -24.89
N GLU A 47 -10.91 -18.44 -25.36
CA GLU A 47 -12.34 -18.78 -25.22
C GLU A 47 -12.82 -19.80 -26.28
N GLY A 48 -12.56 -21.08 -26.00
CA GLY A 48 -13.45 -22.20 -26.36
C GLY A 48 -14.38 -22.56 -25.18
N PRO A 49 -15.44 -23.37 -25.39
CA PRO A 49 -16.47 -23.60 -24.39
C PRO A 49 -15.90 -24.16 -23.08
N SER A 50 -16.37 -23.56 -21.97
CA SER A 50 -16.05 -23.81 -20.57
C SER A 50 -15.75 -25.27 -20.21
N ALA A 51 -14.51 -25.70 -20.44
CA ALA A 51 -13.90 -26.83 -19.74
C ALA A 51 -13.21 -26.26 -18.49
N ALA A 52 -13.38 -26.93 -17.35
CA ALA A 52 -12.66 -26.61 -16.11
C ALA A 52 -11.20 -26.27 -16.42
N ARG A 53 -10.77 -25.02 -16.16
CA ARG A 53 -9.42 -24.51 -16.49
C ARG A 53 -8.40 -25.62 -16.19
N ALA A 54 -7.88 -26.24 -17.26
CA ALA A 54 -6.96 -27.35 -17.13
C ALA A 54 -5.80 -26.92 -16.22
N ARG A 55 -5.41 -27.77 -15.26
CA ARG A 55 -4.26 -27.48 -14.40
C ARG A 55 -3.05 -27.25 -15.30
N ARG A 56 -2.57 -26.01 -15.37
CA ARG A 56 -1.37 -25.65 -16.14
C ARG A 56 -0.18 -26.47 -15.58
N PRO A 57 0.66 -27.06 -16.44
CA PRO A 57 1.85 -27.78 -16.00
C PRO A 57 2.73 -26.91 -15.08
N PRO A 58 3.38 -27.48 -14.05
CA PRO A 58 4.41 -26.78 -13.28
C PRO A 58 5.48 -26.22 -14.23
N GLY A 59 5.75 -24.91 -14.18
CA GLY A 59 6.70 -24.21 -15.06
C GLY A 59 6.08 -23.40 -16.19
N GLN A 60 4.76 -23.46 -16.40
CA GLN A 60 4.06 -22.64 -17.41
C GLN A 60 3.18 -21.53 -16.84
N GLY A 61 3.02 -21.44 -15.51
CA GLY A 61 2.27 -20.36 -14.86
C GLY A 61 3.21 -19.29 -14.30
N THR A 62 2.81 -18.03 -14.41
CA THR A 62 3.56 -16.89 -13.85
C THR A 62 2.80 -16.28 -12.68
N VAL A 63 3.55 -15.75 -11.72
CA VAL A 63 3.01 -15.00 -10.58
C VAL A 63 3.59 -13.60 -10.61
N LEU A 64 2.74 -12.58 -10.63
CA LEU A 64 3.18 -11.18 -10.61
C LEU A 64 3.14 -10.62 -9.19
N LEU A 65 4.26 -10.04 -8.76
CA LEU A 65 4.42 -9.43 -7.44
C LEU A 65 4.55 -7.92 -7.57
N PHE A 66 3.68 -7.22 -6.86
CA PHE A 66 3.62 -5.76 -6.87
C PHE A 66 4.23 -5.22 -5.58
N PRO A 67 5.30 -4.41 -5.65
CA PRO A 67 5.96 -3.87 -4.47
C PRO A 67 5.09 -2.85 -3.72
N GLY A 68 5.48 -2.56 -2.49
CA GLY A 68 4.84 -1.55 -1.65
C GLY A 68 5.72 -0.35 -1.36
N GLN A 69 5.29 0.47 -0.41
CA GLN A 69 6.08 1.57 0.13
C GLN A 69 7.44 1.08 0.68
N GLY A 70 8.50 1.82 0.40
CA GLY A 70 9.90 1.47 0.67
C GLY A 70 10.66 0.95 -0.55
N SER A 71 9.99 0.74 -1.69
CA SER A 71 10.62 0.35 -2.97
C SER A 71 10.83 1.52 -3.94
N GLN A 72 10.36 2.72 -3.60
CA GLN A 72 10.57 3.92 -4.41
C GLN A 72 12.06 4.33 -4.43
N VAL A 73 12.50 4.88 -5.55
CA VAL A 73 13.86 5.38 -5.74
C VAL A 73 13.84 6.49 -6.78
N VAL A 74 14.57 7.59 -6.55
CA VAL A 74 14.72 8.64 -7.57
C VAL A 74 15.34 8.05 -8.84
N GLY A 75 14.72 8.34 -9.98
CA GLY A 75 15.03 7.74 -11.27
C GLY A 75 14.10 6.58 -11.64
N MET A 76 13.19 6.15 -10.75
CA MET A 76 12.17 5.18 -11.10
C MET A 76 11.32 5.69 -12.27
N GLY A 77 10.95 4.79 -13.18
CA GLY A 77 10.25 5.14 -14.42
C GLY A 77 11.17 5.44 -15.62
N ARG A 78 12.44 5.83 -15.42
CA ARG A 78 13.35 6.19 -16.53
C ARG A 78 13.49 5.08 -17.58
N GLY A 79 13.70 3.85 -17.12
CA GLY A 79 13.80 2.66 -17.98
C GLY A 79 12.45 2.09 -18.46
N LEU A 80 11.34 2.81 -18.20
CA LEU A 80 9.98 2.44 -18.59
C LEU A 80 9.42 3.38 -19.69
N LEU A 81 9.86 4.64 -19.75
CA LEU A 81 9.31 5.67 -20.65
C LEU A 81 9.42 5.39 -22.16
N GLY A 82 10.28 4.44 -22.56
CA GLY A 82 10.43 4.00 -23.95
C GLY A 82 9.41 2.94 -24.38
N PHE A 83 8.60 2.41 -23.46
CA PHE A 83 7.62 1.37 -23.74
C PHE A 83 6.23 1.97 -24.02
N PRO A 84 5.38 1.30 -24.81
CA PRO A 84 4.02 1.76 -25.12
C PRO A 84 3.20 2.05 -23.86
N ARG A 85 2.25 2.99 -23.95
CA ARG A 85 1.29 3.36 -22.89
C ARG A 85 1.87 3.91 -21.57
N VAL A 86 3.18 3.78 -21.33
CA VAL A 86 3.81 4.27 -20.09
C VAL A 86 3.67 5.79 -19.93
N ARG A 87 3.86 6.56 -21.01
CA ARG A 87 3.70 8.02 -20.95
C ARG A 87 2.25 8.43 -20.68
N GLU A 88 1.29 7.69 -21.24
CA GLU A 88 -0.14 7.89 -21.00
C GLU A 88 -0.52 7.60 -19.56
N LEU A 89 0.04 6.54 -18.95
CA LEU A 89 -0.14 6.24 -17.51
C LEU A 89 0.32 7.40 -16.63
N TYR A 90 1.51 7.96 -16.88
CA TYR A 90 2.00 9.10 -16.11
C TYR A 90 1.21 10.40 -16.38
N ALA A 91 0.73 10.61 -17.61
CA ALA A 91 -0.13 11.75 -17.94
C ALA A 91 -1.49 11.64 -17.23
N ALA A 92 -2.13 10.47 -17.27
CA ALA A 92 -3.35 10.18 -16.52
C ALA A 92 -3.12 10.34 -15.01
N ALA A 93 -1.97 9.89 -14.49
CA ALA A 93 -1.62 10.08 -13.10
C ALA A 93 -1.51 11.55 -12.71
N ARG A 94 -0.89 12.39 -13.55
CA ARG A 94 -0.82 13.83 -13.34
C ARG A 94 -2.21 14.47 -13.23
N HIS A 95 -3.17 14.03 -14.05
CA HIS A 95 -4.55 14.52 -13.97
C HIS A 95 -5.25 14.12 -12.66
N VAL A 96 -5.11 12.86 -12.21
CA VAL A 96 -5.74 12.38 -10.97
C VAL A 96 -5.11 13.01 -9.72
N LEU A 97 -3.78 13.15 -9.72
CA LEU A 97 -3.03 13.61 -8.56
C LEU A 97 -3.02 15.13 -8.45
N GLY A 98 -3.01 15.85 -9.57
CA GLY A 98 -2.91 17.31 -9.62
C GLY A 98 -1.48 17.84 -9.57
N TYR A 99 -0.47 16.96 -9.66
CA TYR A 99 0.95 17.31 -9.70
C TYR A 99 1.72 16.35 -10.62
N ASP A 100 2.94 16.74 -11.01
CA ASP A 100 3.76 15.93 -11.91
C ASP A 100 4.48 14.79 -11.18
N LEU A 101 3.82 13.63 -11.12
CA LEU A 101 4.39 12.44 -10.50
C LEU A 101 5.63 11.92 -11.25
N LEU A 102 5.66 12.09 -12.58
CA LEU A 102 6.78 11.60 -13.39
C LEU A 102 8.05 12.39 -13.05
N GLU A 103 7.95 13.72 -13.00
CA GLU A 103 9.08 14.58 -12.67
C GLU A 103 9.64 14.25 -11.28
N LEU A 104 8.76 14.12 -10.28
CA LEU A 104 9.14 13.72 -8.93
C LEU A 104 9.81 12.33 -8.91
N SER A 105 9.28 11.37 -9.66
CA SER A 105 9.82 10.01 -9.73
C SER A 105 11.21 9.97 -10.38
N LEU A 106 11.45 10.80 -11.40
CA LEU A 106 12.70 10.80 -12.17
C LEU A 106 13.83 11.60 -11.51
N HIS A 107 13.49 12.70 -10.85
CA HIS A 107 14.46 13.72 -10.43
C HIS A 107 14.39 14.02 -8.92
N GLY A 108 13.34 13.57 -8.22
CA GLY A 108 13.21 13.77 -6.78
C GLY A 108 12.80 15.21 -6.42
N PRO A 109 13.21 15.71 -5.23
CA PRO A 109 14.21 15.13 -4.32
C PRO A 109 13.77 13.81 -3.67
N GLN A 110 14.73 12.99 -3.25
CA GLN A 110 14.45 11.67 -2.64
C GLN A 110 13.60 11.79 -1.37
N GLU A 111 13.84 12.82 -0.57
CA GLU A 111 13.07 13.10 0.65
C GLU A 111 11.59 13.35 0.36
N ASP A 112 11.28 14.09 -0.71
CA ASP A 112 9.89 14.30 -1.14
C ASP A 112 9.29 13.02 -1.70
N LEU A 113 10.03 12.28 -2.53
CA LEU A 113 9.56 11.01 -3.06
C LEU A 113 9.28 9.98 -1.96
N ASP A 114 10.02 10.02 -0.85
CA ASP A 114 9.85 9.13 0.31
C ASP A 114 8.66 9.46 1.20
N ARG A 115 8.04 10.64 1.04
CA ARG A 115 6.82 10.99 1.78
C ARG A 115 5.69 10.05 1.40
N THR A 116 4.91 9.58 2.37
CA THR A 116 3.82 8.61 2.15
C THR A 116 2.86 9.04 1.04
N VAL A 117 2.52 10.34 1.01
CA VAL A 117 1.65 10.96 -0.01
C VAL A 117 2.18 10.83 -1.44
N HIS A 118 3.49 10.67 -1.63
CA HIS A 118 4.13 10.62 -2.93
C HIS A 118 4.64 9.22 -3.28
N CYS A 119 5.24 8.50 -2.33
CA CYS A 119 5.79 7.17 -2.61
C CYS A 119 4.71 6.16 -2.99
N GLN A 120 3.52 6.24 -2.38
CA GLN A 120 2.42 5.31 -2.66
C GLN A 120 1.92 5.42 -4.11
N PRO A 121 1.53 6.60 -4.62
CA PRO A 121 1.18 6.74 -6.04
C PRO A 121 2.37 6.48 -6.96
N ALA A 122 3.60 6.87 -6.60
CA ALA A 122 4.79 6.60 -7.42
C ALA A 122 5.00 5.09 -7.63
N VAL A 123 4.97 4.30 -6.55
CA VAL A 123 5.11 2.84 -6.62
C VAL A 123 3.96 2.21 -7.41
N PHE A 124 2.73 2.68 -7.22
CA PHE A 124 1.57 2.18 -7.96
C PHE A 124 1.72 2.40 -9.48
N VAL A 125 2.01 3.63 -9.92
CA VAL A 125 2.11 3.97 -11.36
C VAL A 125 3.32 3.29 -11.99
N ALA A 126 4.48 3.29 -11.32
CA ALA A 126 5.67 2.63 -11.83
C ALA A 126 5.51 1.11 -11.93
N SER A 127 4.74 0.49 -11.03
CA SER A 127 4.47 -0.95 -11.09
C SER A 127 3.60 -1.31 -12.29
N LEU A 128 2.55 -0.52 -12.57
CA LEU A 128 1.71 -0.74 -13.76
C LEU A 128 2.46 -0.40 -15.07
N ALA A 129 3.31 0.63 -15.06
CA ALA A 129 4.22 0.89 -16.18
C ALA A 129 5.24 -0.25 -16.40
N ALA A 130 5.65 -0.93 -15.33
CA ALA A 130 6.50 -2.11 -15.46
C ALA A 130 5.74 -3.32 -16.05
N VAL A 131 4.43 -3.42 -15.83
CA VAL A 131 3.57 -4.39 -16.53
C VAL A 131 3.54 -4.11 -18.03
N GLU A 132 3.40 -2.85 -18.46
CA GLU A 132 3.45 -2.49 -19.90
C GLU A 132 4.78 -2.90 -20.55
N LYS A 133 5.90 -2.62 -19.86
CA LYS A 133 7.22 -3.08 -20.30
C LYS A 133 7.31 -4.60 -20.38
N LEU A 134 6.84 -5.30 -19.34
CA LEU A 134 6.88 -6.76 -19.29
C LEU A 134 6.03 -7.37 -20.40
N ASN A 135 4.85 -6.81 -20.67
CA ASN A 135 3.99 -7.21 -21.77
C ASN A 135 4.67 -7.01 -23.13
N HIS A 136 5.34 -5.88 -23.35
CA HIS A 136 6.05 -5.61 -24.60
C HIS A 136 7.23 -6.57 -24.83
N LEU A 137 7.97 -6.91 -23.78
CA LEU A 137 9.16 -7.77 -23.89
C LEU A 137 8.83 -9.26 -23.86
N GLN A 138 7.83 -9.66 -23.08
CA GLN A 138 7.48 -11.04 -22.78
C GLN A 138 5.95 -11.18 -22.61
N PRO A 139 5.14 -11.02 -23.67
CA PRO A 139 3.68 -11.05 -23.59
C PRO A 139 3.16 -12.36 -22.98
N ALA A 140 3.82 -13.48 -23.29
CA ALA A 140 3.51 -14.79 -22.72
C ALA A 140 3.56 -14.82 -21.18
N VAL A 141 4.35 -13.95 -20.51
CA VAL A 141 4.36 -13.86 -19.04
C VAL A 141 3.06 -13.28 -18.50
N ILE A 142 2.46 -12.32 -19.20
CA ILE A 142 1.18 -11.72 -18.82
C ILE A 142 0.04 -12.70 -19.11
N GLU A 143 0.03 -13.31 -20.30
CA GLU A 143 -0.96 -14.30 -20.72
C GLU A 143 -1.01 -15.54 -19.80
N ASN A 144 0.16 -15.95 -19.32
CA ASN A 144 0.29 -17.12 -18.45
C ASN A 144 0.17 -16.80 -16.95
N CYS A 145 -0.21 -15.56 -16.59
CA CYS A 145 -0.40 -15.18 -15.20
C CYS A 145 -1.51 -15.99 -14.55
N VAL A 146 -1.17 -16.70 -13.48
CA VAL A 146 -2.12 -17.49 -12.68
C VAL A 146 -2.50 -16.80 -11.38
N ALA A 147 -1.61 -15.94 -10.87
CA ALA A 147 -1.84 -15.20 -9.64
C ALA A 147 -1.08 -13.86 -9.61
N ALA A 148 -1.64 -12.90 -8.88
CA ALA A 148 -1.00 -11.65 -8.53
C ALA A 148 -1.06 -11.43 -7.02
N ALA A 149 -0.03 -10.82 -6.45
CA ALA A 149 -0.02 -10.40 -5.05
C ALA A 149 0.69 -9.06 -4.93
N GLY A 150 0.11 -8.16 -4.14
CA GLY A 150 0.68 -6.85 -3.90
C GLY A 150 1.01 -6.63 -2.43
N PHE A 151 2.16 -6.05 -2.12
CA PHE A 151 2.53 -5.73 -0.74
C PHE A 151 1.96 -4.37 -0.34
N SER A 152 1.03 -4.34 0.61
CA SER A 152 0.40 -3.09 1.09
C SER A 152 -0.22 -2.29 -0.08
N VAL A 153 0.28 -1.09 -0.40
CA VAL A 153 -0.19 -0.30 -1.56
C VAL A 153 -0.10 -1.05 -2.89
N GLY A 154 0.82 -2.02 -3.02
CA GLY A 154 0.91 -2.86 -4.22
C GLY A 154 -0.36 -3.68 -4.49
N GLU A 155 -1.22 -3.91 -3.49
CA GLU A 155 -2.50 -4.61 -3.66
C GLU A 155 -3.43 -3.86 -4.63
N PHE A 156 -3.39 -2.52 -4.63
CA PHE A 156 -4.15 -1.71 -5.59
C PHE A 156 -3.62 -1.92 -7.01
N ALA A 157 -2.30 -1.95 -7.20
CA ALA A 157 -1.71 -2.21 -8.51
C ALA A 157 -2.03 -3.64 -9.00
N ALA A 158 -2.00 -4.63 -8.10
CA ALA A 158 -2.38 -6.00 -8.42
C ALA A 158 -3.86 -6.13 -8.82
N LEU A 159 -4.76 -5.39 -8.15
CA LEU A 159 -6.19 -5.37 -8.46
C LEU A 159 -6.48 -4.67 -9.80
N VAL A 160 -5.80 -3.54 -10.09
CA VAL A 160 -5.91 -2.86 -11.39
C VAL A 160 -5.38 -3.74 -12.51
N PHE A 161 -4.20 -4.34 -12.32
CA PHE A 161 -3.67 -5.33 -13.26
C PHE A 161 -4.68 -6.45 -13.52
N ALA A 162 -5.30 -6.98 -12.47
CA ALA A 162 -6.27 -8.07 -12.58
C ALA A 162 -7.66 -7.66 -13.12
N GLY A 163 -7.87 -6.39 -13.51
CA GLY A 163 -9.14 -5.89 -14.03
C GLY A 163 -10.25 -5.73 -12.99
N ALA A 164 -9.91 -5.68 -11.70
CA ALA A 164 -10.87 -5.44 -10.63
C ALA A 164 -11.17 -3.95 -10.42
N MET A 165 -10.29 -3.06 -10.85
CA MET A 165 -10.46 -1.60 -10.80
C MET A 165 -9.86 -0.98 -12.05
N GLU A 166 -10.41 0.14 -12.52
CA GLU A 166 -9.77 0.93 -13.57
C GLU A 166 -8.54 1.69 -13.02
N PHE A 167 -7.61 2.08 -13.89
CA PHE A 167 -6.38 2.77 -13.46
C PHE A 167 -6.65 4.04 -12.65
N ALA A 168 -7.52 4.91 -13.15
CA ALA A 168 -7.82 6.20 -12.51
C ALA A 168 -8.52 6.01 -11.15
N GLU A 169 -9.41 5.02 -11.04
CA GLU A 169 -10.10 4.66 -9.80
C GLU A 169 -9.12 4.13 -8.75
N GLY A 170 -8.27 3.16 -9.16
CA GLY A 170 -7.24 2.61 -8.29
C GLY A 170 -6.26 3.67 -7.82
N LEU A 171 -5.81 4.57 -8.71
CA LEU A 171 -4.92 5.66 -8.36
C LEU A 171 -5.58 6.67 -7.42
N TYR A 172 -6.86 7.00 -7.62
CA TYR A 172 -7.61 7.87 -6.73
C TYR A 172 -7.72 7.27 -5.32
N ALA A 173 -8.05 5.98 -5.22
CA ALA A 173 -8.06 5.30 -3.93
C ALA A 173 -6.67 5.29 -3.25
N VAL A 174 -5.59 5.10 -4.02
CA VAL A 174 -4.21 5.19 -3.52
C VAL A 174 -3.88 6.60 -3.04
N LYS A 175 -4.31 7.65 -3.76
CA LYS A 175 -4.13 9.05 -3.34
C LYS A 175 -4.79 9.29 -1.98
N VAL A 176 -6.07 8.97 -1.86
CA VAL A 176 -6.83 9.16 -0.60
C VAL A 176 -6.21 8.35 0.54
N ARG A 177 -5.83 7.09 0.27
CA ARG A 177 -5.12 6.25 1.25
C ARG A 177 -3.83 6.91 1.74
N ALA A 178 -3.00 7.39 0.82
CA ALA A 178 -1.71 7.96 1.13
C ALA A 178 -1.82 9.25 1.96
N GLU A 179 -2.74 10.14 1.57
CA GLU A 179 -3.07 11.37 2.31
C GLU A 179 -3.59 11.06 3.71
N ALA A 180 -4.56 10.15 3.83
CA ALA A 180 -5.15 9.80 5.12
C ALA A 180 -4.14 9.12 6.07
N MET A 181 -3.27 8.24 5.54
CA MET A 181 -2.20 7.60 6.32
C MET A 181 -1.13 8.61 6.76
N GLN A 182 -0.82 9.62 5.93
CA GLN A 182 0.10 10.68 6.29
C GLN A 182 -0.45 11.51 7.47
N VAL A 183 -1.72 11.93 7.39
CA VAL A 183 -2.40 12.65 8.48
C VAL A 183 -2.43 11.84 9.76
N ALA A 184 -2.74 10.54 9.68
CA ALA A 184 -2.72 9.65 10.85
C ALA A 184 -1.31 9.52 11.48
N SER A 185 -0.27 9.54 10.65
CA SER A 185 1.12 9.46 11.11
C SER A 185 1.59 10.75 11.79
N GLU A 186 1.14 11.90 11.31
CA GLU A 186 1.43 13.21 11.92
C GLU A 186 0.72 13.42 13.25
N ALA A 187 -0.43 12.76 13.46
CA ALA A 187 -1.21 12.86 14.69
C ALA A 187 -0.56 12.14 15.88
N THR A 188 0.27 11.11 15.66
CA THR A 188 0.88 10.33 16.74
C THR A 188 2.29 9.86 16.37
N PRO A 189 3.33 10.31 17.11
CA PRO A 189 4.70 9.87 16.90
C PRO A 189 4.80 8.34 16.95
N SER A 190 5.05 7.74 15.80
CA SER A 190 5.02 6.29 15.62
C SER A 190 5.97 5.86 14.52
N GLY A 191 6.21 4.55 14.42
CA GLY A 191 7.11 4.02 13.41
C GLY A 191 7.00 2.52 13.23
N MET A 192 7.98 1.95 12.54
CA MET A 192 8.04 0.52 12.24
C MET A 192 9.45 -0.03 12.47
N LEU A 193 9.54 -1.13 13.22
CA LEU A 193 10.78 -1.84 13.54
C LEU A 193 10.80 -3.19 12.82
N SER A 194 11.72 -3.36 11.87
CA SER A 194 12.01 -4.69 11.31
C SER A 194 12.76 -5.52 12.34
N VAL A 195 12.28 -6.73 12.61
CA VAL A 195 12.80 -7.64 13.62
C VAL A 195 13.05 -9.01 12.99
N LEU A 196 14.32 -9.38 12.90
CA LEU A 196 14.75 -10.74 12.59
C LEU A 196 14.85 -11.53 13.90
N GLY A 197 13.97 -12.49 14.06
CA GLY A 197 13.94 -13.43 15.16
C GLY A 197 14.53 -14.80 14.81
N GLN A 198 14.08 -15.79 15.55
CA GLN A 198 14.36 -17.22 15.45
C GLN A 198 13.17 -18.00 16.06
N PRO A 199 13.13 -19.34 16.02
CA PRO A 199 12.00 -20.11 16.54
C PRO A 199 11.60 -19.77 17.99
N GLN A 200 12.58 -19.45 18.83
CA GLN A 200 12.38 -19.11 20.24
C GLN A 200 11.97 -17.65 20.48
N SER A 201 11.87 -16.81 19.43
CA SER A 201 11.56 -15.39 19.59
C SER A 201 10.16 -15.14 20.12
N LYS A 202 10.06 -14.33 21.19
CA LYS A 202 8.83 -14.08 21.94
C LYS A 202 8.14 -12.79 21.50
N PHE A 203 7.70 -12.70 20.25
CA PHE A 203 7.07 -11.49 19.70
C PHE A 203 5.85 -10.99 20.49
N ALA A 204 4.98 -11.90 20.93
CA ALA A 204 3.76 -11.52 21.67
C ALA A 204 4.09 -10.90 23.04
N SER A 205 4.97 -11.54 23.82
CA SER A 205 5.45 -11.01 25.10
C SER A 205 6.21 -9.70 24.92
N ALA A 206 7.02 -9.59 23.86
CA ALA A 206 7.75 -8.36 23.54
C ALA A 206 6.79 -7.18 23.32
N CYS A 207 5.75 -7.37 22.50
CA CYS A 207 4.75 -6.34 22.25
C CYS A 207 3.94 -5.99 23.50
N LEU A 208 3.63 -6.97 24.35
CA LEU A 208 2.94 -6.73 25.62
C LEU A 208 3.79 -5.87 26.56
N ASP A 209 5.02 -6.29 26.85
CA ASP A 209 5.94 -5.56 27.72
C ASP A 209 6.22 -4.14 27.19
N ALA A 210 6.35 -3.98 25.87
CA ALA A 210 6.54 -2.67 25.25
C ALA A 210 5.33 -1.73 25.47
N ARG A 211 4.11 -2.27 25.43
CA ARG A 211 2.90 -1.51 25.78
C ARG A 211 2.85 -1.17 27.26
N GLU A 212 3.17 -2.10 28.16
CA GLU A 212 3.25 -1.81 29.60
C GLU A 212 4.28 -0.71 29.91
N HIS A 213 5.44 -0.77 29.25
CA HIS A 213 6.44 0.28 29.35
C HIS A 213 5.89 1.64 28.89
N CYS A 214 5.19 1.70 27.76
CA CYS A 214 4.56 2.95 27.31
C CYS A 214 3.50 3.47 28.30
N ARG A 215 2.70 2.60 28.92
CA ARG A 215 1.76 3.02 29.98
C ARG A 215 2.49 3.61 31.18
N SER A 216 3.64 3.06 31.57
CA SER A 216 4.46 3.62 32.65
C SER A 216 5.04 5.00 32.32
N LEU A 217 5.13 5.35 31.02
CA LEU A 217 5.53 6.67 30.53
C LEU A 217 4.34 7.63 30.35
N GLY A 218 3.12 7.21 30.68
CA GLY A 218 1.90 8.04 30.57
C GLY A 218 1.25 8.04 29.19
N ILE A 219 1.63 7.14 28.28
CA ILE A 219 0.96 6.99 26.98
C ILE A 219 -0.36 6.26 27.19
N GLU A 220 -1.47 6.92 26.86
CA GLU A 220 -2.81 6.33 26.85
C GLU A 220 -2.98 5.39 25.65
N ASP A 221 -3.60 4.22 25.88
CA ASP A 221 -3.77 3.13 24.90
C ASP A 221 -2.56 2.88 23.96
N PRO A 222 -1.39 2.49 24.49
CA PRO A 222 -0.19 2.39 23.67
C PRO A 222 -0.27 1.28 22.65
N VAL A 223 0.22 1.57 21.45
CA VAL A 223 0.29 0.66 20.29
C VAL A 223 1.66 0.04 20.18
N CYS A 224 1.70 -1.29 20.13
CA CYS A 224 2.85 -2.08 19.73
C CYS A 224 2.35 -3.45 19.30
N GLU A 225 2.42 -3.76 18.01
CA GLU A 225 1.91 -5.01 17.44
C GLU A 225 2.65 -5.40 16.17
N VAL A 226 2.59 -6.69 15.82
CA VAL A 226 3.16 -7.16 14.55
C VAL A 226 2.31 -6.61 13.42
N SER A 227 2.90 -5.78 12.57
CA SER A 227 2.22 -5.13 11.45
C SER A 227 2.40 -5.89 10.13
N ASN A 228 3.56 -6.54 9.95
CA ASN A 228 3.88 -7.30 8.76
C ASN A 228 4.61 -8.60 9.10
N TYR A 229 4.28 -9.65 8.37
CA TYR A 229 4.97 -10.93 8.45
C TYR A 229 5.74 -11.16 7.14
N LEU A 230 7.06 -10.93 7.16
CA LEU A 230 7.87 -10.88 5.94
C LEU A 230 8.23 -12.28 5.45
N PHE A 231 8.99 -13.02 6.27
CA PHE A 231 9.48 -14.35 5.98
C PHE A 231 9.70 -15.13 7.31
N PRO A 232 10.06 -16.43 7.30
CA PRO A 232 10.19 -17.20 8.54
C PRO A 232 11.02 -16.48 9.61
N HIS A 233 10.41 -16.30 10.78
CA HIS A 233 10.96 -15.58 11.94
C HIS A 233 11.25 -14.09 11.75
N CYS A 234 10.95 -13.49 10.59
CA CYS A 234 11.14 -12.07 10.33
C CYS A 234 9.80 -11.36 10.25
N ARG A 235 9.63 -10.35 11.10
CA ARG A 235 8.39 -9.58 11.24
C ARG A 235 8.71 -8.10 11.34
N VAL A 236 7.75 -7.26 11.00
CA VAL A 236 7.79 -5.84 11.34
C VAL A 236 6.85 -5.63 12.53
N VAL A 237 7.35 -4.97 13.56
CA VAL A 237 6.58 -4.54 14.73
C VAL A 237 6.43 -3.04 14.65
N SER A 238 5.21 -2.55 14.77
CA SER A 238 4.89 -1.14 14.58
C SER A 238 4.06 -0.61 15.73
N GLY A 239 4.13 0.69 15.97
CA GLY A 239 3.50 1.32 17.13
C GLY A 239 4.14 2.64 17.52
N HIS A 240 3.92 3.05 18.76
CA HIS A 240 4.51 4.25 19.34
C HIS A 240 6.04 4.15 19.36
N LEU A 241 6.74 5.28 19.18
CA LEU A 241 8.20 5.29 19.10
C LEU A 241 8.86 4.75 20.37
N GLU A 242 8.30 5.05 21.53
CA GLU A 242 8.74 4.59 22.85
C GLU A 242 8.67 3.07 22.95
N ALA A 243 7.60 2.45 22.43
CA ALA A 243 7.46 1.00 22.38
C ALA A 243 8.57 0.36 21.54
N LEU A 244 8.87 0.95 20.38
CA LEU A 244 9.90 0.43 19.49
C LEU A 244 11.30 0.64 20.04
N GLN A 245 11.55 1.75 20.73
CA GLN A 245 12.79 2.01 21.45
C GLN A 245 13.01 0.99 22.56
N PHE A 246 11.97 0.71 23.36
CA PHE A 246 12.00 -0.35 24.37
C PHE A 246 12.35 -1.71 23.75
N LEU A 247 11.71 -2.07 22.63
CA LEU A 247 12.01 -3.33 21.93
C LEU A 247 13.44 -3.41 21.42
N ARG A 248 14.01 -2.30 20.95
CA ARG A 248 15.41 -2.24 20.51
C ARG A 248 16.37 -2.44 21.67
N GLN A 249 16.10 -1.80 22.81
CA GLN A 249 16.95 -1.90 24.01
C GLN A 249 16.84 -3.29 24.66
N ASN A 250 15.68 -3.93 24.57
CA ASN A 250 15.40 -5.23 25.22
C ASN A 250 15.36 -6.40 24.22
N SER A 251 15.95 -6.25 23.04
CA SER A 251 15.79 -7.24 21.95
C SER A 251 16.29 -8.64 22.33
N SER A 252 17.37 -8.72 23.12
CA SER A 252 17.96 -9.97 23.61
C SER A 252 17.02 -10.72 24.57
N LYS A 253 16.25 -10.01 25.42
CA LYS A 253 15.26 -10.58 26.35
C LYS A 253 14.21 -11.43 25.63
N TYR A 254 13.87 -11.06 24.39
CA TYR A 254 12.86 -11.73 23.57
C TYR A 254 13.45 -12.65 22.52
N HIS A 255 14.75 -12.94 22.59
CA HIS A 255 15.49 -13.74 21.62
C HIS A 255 15.41 -13.20 20.18
N PHE A 256 15.39 -11.87 20.01
CA PHE A 256 15.54 -11.26 18.68
C PHE A 256 17.00 -11.24 18.27
N ARG A 257 17.29 -11.62 17.03
CA ARG A 257 18.65 -11.67 16.47
C ARG A 257 19.11 -10.30 15.97
N ARG A 258 18.22 -9.56 15.30
CA ARG A 258 18.52 -8.23 14.77
C ARG A 258 17.26 -7.38 14.73
N THR A 259 17.42 -6.08 14.98
CA THR A 259 16.36 -5.10 14.81
C THR A 259 16.86 -3.92 13.98
N LYS A 260 15.99 -3.32 13.17
CA LYS A 260 16.30 -2.12 12.36
C LYS A 260 15.07 -1.23 12.25
N MET A 261 15.21 0.05 12.59
CA MET A 261 14.14 1.04 12.37
C MET A 261 13.96 1.27 10.87
N LEU A 262 12.71 1.28 10.41
CA LEU A 262 12.39 1.57 9.03
C LEU A 262 12.23 3.09 8.84
N PRO A 263 12.72 3.66 7.73
CA PRO A 263 12.58 5.09 7.43
C PRO A 263 11.17 5.39 6.91
N VAL A 264 10.19 5.41 7.80
CA VAL A 264 8.78 5.66 7.49
C VAL A 264 8.18 6.67 8.45
N SER A 265 7.13 7.36 8.03
CA SER A 265 6.52 8.44 8.80
C SER A 265 5.64 7.98 9.97
N GLY A 266 5.18 6.72 9.99
CA GLY A 266 4.29 6.24 11.05
C GLY A 266 4.21 4.73 11.20
N GLY A 267 3.47 4.29 12.23
CA GLY A 267 3.22 2.89 12.55
C GLY A 267 2.15 2.23 11.68
N PHE A 268 2.45 2.04 10.39
CA PHE A 268 1.50 1.47 9.42
C PHE A 268 1.04 0.05 9.76
N HIS A 269 -0.13 -0.33 9.24
CA HIS A 269 -0.77 -1.64 9.49
C HIS A 269 -0.96 -1.95 10.98
N THR A 270 -1.31 -0.92 11.74
CA THR A 270 -1.72 -1.01 13.15
C THR A 270 -2.97 -0.19 13.37
N ARG A 271 -3.57 -0.29 14.56
CA ARG A 271 -4.69 0.58 14.96
C ARG A 271 -4.38 2.09 14.91
N LEU A 272 -3.11 2.51 14.85
CA LEU A 272 -2.76 3.92 14.62
C LEU A 272 -3.29 4.44 13.27
N MET A 273 -3.56 3.54 12.32
CA MET A 273 -4.11 3.89 11.02
C MET A 273 -5.65 3.90 10.98
N GLU A 274 -6.34 3.71 12.12
CA GLU A 274 -7.80 3.78 12.18
C GLU A 274 -8.37 5.08 11.58
N PRO A 275 -7.76 6.28 11.80
CA PRO A 275 -8.24 7.52 11.17
C PRO A 275 -8.22 7.49 9.63
N ALA A 276 -7.40 6.62 9.03
CA ALA A 276 -7.31 6.48 7.58
C ALA A 276 -8.34 5.52 6.98
N VAL A 277 -9.06 4.75 7.81
CA VAL A 277 -10.03 3.75 7.37
C VAL A 277 -11.25 4.41 6.72
N GLU A 278 -11.87 5.39 7.38
CA GLU A 278 -13.09 6.02 6.88
C GLU A 278 -12.87 6.78 5.56
N PRO A 279 -11.82 7.62 5.39
CA PRO A 279 -11.56 8.27 4.11
C PRO A 279 -11.38 7.28 2.95
N LEU A 280 -10.62 6.19 3.19
CA LEU A 280 -10.42 5.17 2.18
C LEU A 280 -11.71 4.39 1.87
N ALA A 281 -12.49 4.04 2.89
CA ALA A 281 -13.77 3.36 2.72
C ALA A 281 -14.74 4.20 1.87
N GLN A 282 -14.78 5.52 2.07
CA GLN A 282 -15.59 6.43 1.26
C GLN A 282 -15.10 6.50 -0.19
N ALA A 283 -13.79 6.59 -0.42
CA ALA A 283 -13.23 6.53 -1.77
C ALA A 283 -13.57 5.22 -2.49
N LEU A 284 -13.47 4.08 -1.78
CA LEU A 284 -13.79 2.76 -2.34
C LEU A 284 -15.28 2.55 -2.61
N LYS A 285 -16.19 3.23 -1.91
CA LYS A 285 -17.64 3.18 -2.19
C LYS A 285 -18.01 3.79 -3.54
N ALA A 286 -17.18 4.71 -4.05
CA ALA A 286 -17.39 5.36 -5.33
C ALA A 286 -16.83 4.57 -6.52
N ILE A 287 -16.20 3.41 -6.27
CA ILE A 287 -15.53 2.58 -7.27
C ILE A 287 -16.31 1.29 -7.48
N ASP A 288 -16.60 0.96 -8.74
CA ASP A 288 -17.23 -0.32 -9.09
C ASP A 288 -16.17 -1.43 -9.17
N ILE A 289 -15.92 -2.09 -8.03
CA ILE A 289 -14.92 -3.16 -7.96
C ILE A 289 -15.45 -4.42 -8.65
N LYS A 290 -14.82 -4.78 -9.77
CA LYS A 290 -15.15 -5.96 -10.57
C LYS A 290 -14.50 -7.23 -10.02
N ARG A 291 -14.93 -8.38 -10.55
CA ARG A 291 -14.28 -9.66 -10.25
C ARG A 291 -12.92 -9.74 -10.99
N PRO A 292 -11.80 -10.03 -10.30
CA PRO A 292 -10.50 -10.22 -10.92
C PRO A 292 -10.48 -11.31 -11.99
N LEU A 293 -9.78 -11.04 -13.09
CA LEU A 293 -9.53 -12.00 -14.19
C LEU A 293 -8.48 -13.07 -13.81
N VAL A 294 -7.56 -12.70 -12.92
CA VAL A 294 -6.54 -13.57 -12.33
C VAL A 294 -6.67 -13.61 -10.81
N SER A 295 -6.14 -14.66 -10.16
CA SER A 295 -6.25 -14.79 -8.70
C SER A 295 -5.43 -13.70 -8.01
N VAL A 296 -6.06 -12.82 -7.23
CA VAL A 296 -5.35 -11.84 -6.39
C VAL A 296 -5.33 -12.34 -4.94
N HIS A 297 -4.17 -12.33 -4.30
CA HIS A 297 -4.03 -12.72 -2.89
C HIS A 297 -4.04 -11.49 -1.98
N ALA A 298 -4.99 -11.44 -1.04
CA ALA A 298 -5.18 -10.30 -0.16
C ALA A 298 -4.20 -10.29 1.02
N ASN A 299 -3.70 -9.11 1.42
CA ASN A 299 -2.76 -8.97 2.53
C ASN A 299 -3.36 -9.35 3.90
N VAL A 300 -4.67 -9.13 4.09
CA VAL A 300 -5.34 -9.30 5.38
C VAL A 300 -5.25 -10.73 5.90
N ASN A 301 -5.50 -11.72 5.02
CA ASN A 301 -5.60 -13.14 5.39
C ASN A 301 -4.77 -14.09 4.50
N GLY A 302 -4.12 -13.59 3.45
CA GLY A 302 -3.36 -14.40 2.49
C GLY A 302 -4.24 -15.35 1.66
N ASN A 303 -5.55 -15.14 1.63
CA ASN A 303 -6.49 -15.91 0.81
C ASN A 303 -6.83 -15.16 -0.47
N ARG A 304 -7.39 -15.91 -1.43
CA ARG A 304 -8.07 -15.33 -2.60
C ARG A 304 -9.44 -14.79 -2.15
N PRO A 305 -9.75 -13.50 -2.37
CA PRO A 305 -11.08 -12.98 -2.12
C PRO A 305 -12.11 -13.75 -2.95
N GLY A 306 -13.19 -14.19 -2.30
CA GLY A 306 -14.25 -14.96 -2.98
C GLY A 306 -15.22 -14.09 -3.77
N SER A 307 -15.29 -12.79 -3.49
CA SER A 307 -16.27 -11.85 -4.07
C SER A 307 -15.76 -10.39 -4.09
N PRO A 308 -16.32 -9.53 -4.96
CA PRO A 308 -16.14 -8.07 -4.92
C PRO A 308 -16.27 -7.46 -3.53
N THR A 309 -17.30 -7.83 -2.79
CA THR A 309 -17.54 -7.36 -1.42
C THR A 309 -16.42 -7.75 -0.45
N THR A 310 -15.84 -8.95 -0.59
CA THR A 310 -14.72 -9.36 0.26
C THR A 310 -13.42 -8.63 -0.11
N MET A 311 -13.23 -8.22 -1.37
CA MET A 311 -12.11 -7.35 -1.78
C MET A 311 -12.24 -5.95 -1.17
N TRP A 312 -13.43 -5.37 -1.20
CA TRP A 312 -13.70 -4.07 -0.57
C TRP A 312 -13.34 -4.08 0.91
N THR A 313 -13.75 -5.13 1.64
CA THR A 313 -13.42 -5.31 3.05
C THR A 313 -11.92 -5.51 3.29
N CYS A 314 -11.22 -6.20 2.39
CA CYS A 314 -9.77 -6.39 2.51
C CYS A 314 -8.99 -5.09 2.26
N CYS A 315 -9.41 -4.28 1.28
CA CYS A 315 -8.74 -3.02 0.93
C CYS A 315 -8.98 -1.92 1.96
N SER A 316 -10.18 -1.87 2.56
CA SER A 316 -10.53 -0.88 3.58
C SER A 316 -9.86 -1.15 4.94
N GLN A 317 -9.54 -2.42 5.24
CA GLN A 317 -8.87 -2.78 6.48
C GLN A 317 -7.37 -2.48 6.38
N SER A 318 -6.94 -1.31 6.87
CA SER A 318 -5.53 -1.01 7.20
C SER A 318 -5.03 -1.77 8.43
N ARG A 319 -5.49 -3.02 8.61
CA ARG A 319 -5.24 -3.86 9.79
C ARG A 319 -3.91 -4.60 9.69
N PRO A 320 -3.40 -5.10 10.83
CA PRO A 320 -2.26 -6.01 10.87
C PRO A 320 -2.46 -7.19 9.91
N GLN A 321 -1.43 -7.57 9.16
CA GLN A 321 -1.44 -8.84 8.44
C GLN A 321 -1.64 -9.98 9.44
N THR A 322 -2.57 -10.89 9.20
CA THR A 322 -2.80 -12.00 10.14
C THR A 322 -1.87 -13.19 9.88
N ARG A 323 -1.16 -13.20 8.75
CA ARG A 323 -0.34 -14.35 8.29
C ARG A 323 0.90 -13.90 7.48
N PRO A 324 1.93 -14.77 7.35
CA PRO A 324 3.15 -14.48 6.58
C PRO A 324 2.95 -14.33 5.07
N TRP A 325 3.73 -13.43 4.46
CA TRP A 325 3.71 -13.11 3.04
C TRP A 325 4.35 -14.20 2.18
N THR A 326 5.48 -14.79 2.61
CA THR A 326 6.21 -15.81 1.84
C THR A 326 5.55 -17.19 1.65
N PRO A 327 4.85 -17.82 2.61
CA PRO A 327 4.44 -19.22 2.48
C PRO A 327 3.25 -19.47 1.54
N ARG A 328 2.75 -18.45 0.82
CA ARG A 328 1.57 -18.57 -0.07
C ARG A 328 1.77 -18.02 -1.47
N ILE A 329 2.88 -17.29 -1.69
CA ILE A 329 3.25 -16.73 -2.99
C ILE A 329 4.12 -17.73 -3.80
N LEU A 330 4.77 -18.66 -3.08
CA LEU A 330 5.50 -19.81 -3.61
C LEU A 330 4.73 -21.10 -3.30
#